data_AF-A0A3N2RD01-F1
#
_entry.id   AF-A0A3N2RD01-F1
#
_cell.length_a   1.000
_cell.length_b   1.000
_cell.length_c   1.000
_cell.angle_alpha   90.00
_cell.angle_beta   90.00
_cell.angle_gamma   90.00
#
_symmetry.space_group_name_H-M   'P 1'
#
loop_
_entity.id
_entity.type
_entity.pdbx_description
1 polymer ?
#
loop_
_entity_poly.entity_id
_entity_poly.type
_entity_poly.pdbx_seq_one_letter_code
_entity_poly.pdbx_strand_id
1 'polypeptide(L)'
;MNATLVKWSLTAALALAAAPALAAEPLPACKDLPKNVQTMIRDFDVCARTADPAKACLKFKLNARVYDNAQGLLPPLGGIGAQYWRASPALLGSPQGLVYNLAVGAKGKPISKRYYTGDNFKAFCEIAGK
;
A
#
# COMPACT_ATOMS: atom_id res chain seq x y z
N MET A 1 -42.75 52.90 -24.10
CA MET A 1 -42.43 51.88 -23.08
C MET A 1 -42.41 50.52 -23.74
N ASN A 2 -41.22 49.90 -23.80
CA ASN A 2 -40.93 48.48 -23.55
C ASN A 2 -39.62 48.11 -24.23
N ALA A 3 -38.53 48.23 -23.46
CA ALA A 3 -37.28 47.55 -23.74
C ALA A 3 -37.41 46.09 -23.28
N THR A 4 -36.91 45.12 -24.04
CA THR A 4 -36.21 43.99 -23.41
C THR A 4 -35.22 43.34 -24.38
N LEU A 5 -33.99 43.24 -23.88
CA LEU A 5 -32.79 42.69 -24.49
C LEU A 5 -32.84 41.16 -24.67
N VAL A 6 -32.36 40.73 -25.84
CA VAL A 6 -31.38 39.67 -26.12
C VAL A 6 -31.10 38.64 -25.00
N LYS A 7 -31.19 37.35 -25.34
CA LYS A 7 -30.54 36.28 -24.57
C LYS A 7 -29.94 35.22 -25.50
N TRP A 8 -28.62 35.30 -25.68
CA TRP A 8 -27.80 34.26 -26.31
C TRP A 8 -27.64 33.10 -25.31
N SER A 9 -28.07 31.91 -25.71
CA SER A 9 -27.84 30.68 -24.94
C SER A 9 -26.57 30.01 -25.47
N LEU A 10 -25.42 30.29 -24.84
CA LEU A 10 -24.20 29.51 -25.02
C LEU A 10 -24.29 28.24 -24.17
N THR A 11 -24.56 27.11 -24.81
CA THR A 11 -24.49 25.80 -24.17
C THR A 11 -23.03 25.34 -24.13
N ALA A 12 -22.33 25.61 -23.03
CA ALA A 12 -21.02 25.03 -22.77
C ALA A 12 -21.21 23.56 -22.34
N ALA A 13 -21.05 22.63 -23.27
CA ALA A 13 -20.97 21.21 -22.97
C ALA A 13 -19.63 20.93 -22.27
N LEU A 14 -19.67 20.73 -20.95
CA LEU A 14 -18.56 20.20 -20.17
C LEU A 14 -18.28 18.77 -20.66
N ALA A 15 -17.28 18.60 -21.53
CA ALA A 15 -16.71 17.30 -21.82
C ALA A 15 -16.00 16.80 -20.55
N LEU A 16 -16.64 15.90 -19.80
CA LEU A 16 -15.98 15.14 -18.76
C LEU A 16 -14.89 14.28 -19.44
N ALA A 17 -13.66 14.78 -19.44
CA ALA A 17 -12.50 13.97 -19.75
C ALA A 17 -12.36 12.91 -18.64
N ALA A 18 -12.94 11.72 -18.86
CA ALA A 18 -12.61 10.55 -18.10
C ALA A 18 -11.16 10.18 -18.46
N ALA A 19 -10.20 10.68 -17.68
CA ALA A 19 -8.83 10.21 -17.76
C ALA A 19 -8.84 8.70 -17.50
N PRO A 20 -8.29 7.86 -18.39
CA PRO A 20 -8.14 6.45 -18.09
C PRO A 20 -7.27 6.36 -16.84
N ALA A 21 -7.78 5.71 -15.80
CA ALA A 21 -6.97 5.32 -14.66
C ALA A 21 -5.86 4.41 -15.21
N LEU A 22 -4.66 4.96 -15.37
CA LEU A 22 -3.46 4.17 -15.68
C LEU A 22 -3.36 3.11 -14.59
N ALA A 23 -3.71 1.87 -14.94
CA ALA A 23 -3.46 0.74 -14.07
C ALA A 23 -1.96 0.73 -13.78
N ALA A 24 -1.60 0.86 -12.51
CA ALA A 24 -0.20 0.81 -12.09
C ALA A 24 0.43 -0.48 -12.65
N GLU A 25 1.57 -0.35 -13.32
CA GLU A 25 2.27 -1.52 -13.86
C GLU A 25 2.52 -2.53 -12.74
N PRO A 26 2.31 -3.84 -13.00
CA PRO A 26 2.49 -4.85 -11.98
C PRO A 26 3.93 -4.85 -11.49
N LEU A 27 4.10 -4.82 -10.16
CA LEU A 27 5.43 -4.85 -9.56
C LEU A 27 6.16 -6.14 -9.94
N PRO A 28 7.49 -6.10 -10.12
CA PRO A 28 8.26 -7.30 -10.39
C PRO A 28 8.12 -8.30 -9.23
N ALA A 29 8.05 -9.59 -9.54
CA ALA A 29 8.08 -10.63 -8.52
C ALA A 29 9.46 -10.66 -7.82
N CYS A 30 9.46 -10.79 -6.49
CA CYS A 30 10.69 -10.99 -5.74
C CYS A 30 11.35 -12.31 -6.12
N LYS A 31 12.61 -12.27 -6.54
CA LYS A 31 13.43 -13.45 -6.83
C LYS A 31 14.28 -13.81 -5.62
N ASP A 32 14.35 -15.10 -5.30
CA ASP A 32 15.29 -15.72 -4.34
C ASP A 32 15.56 -14.88 -3.07
N LEU A 33 14.50 -14.64 -2.30
CA LEU A 33 14.62 -13.86 -1.07
C LEU A 33 15.57 -14.55 -0.06
N PRO A 34 16.57 -13.83 0.48
CA PRO A 34 17.48 -14.37 1.47
C PRO A 34 16.78 -14.94 2.71
N LYS A 35 17.40 -15.91 3.39
CA LYS A 35 16.81 -16.61 4.55
C LYS A 35 16.38 -15.65 5.67
N ASN A 36 17.16 -14.59 5.93
CA ASN A 36 16.78 -13.56 6.91
C ASN A 36 15.51 -12.80 6.51
N VAL A 37 15.29 -12.55 5.21
CA VAL A 37 14.07 -11.92 4.71
C VAL A 37 12.89 -12.89 4.83
N GLN A 38 13.08 -14.17 4.55
CA GLN A 38 12.04 -15.19 4.76
C GLN A 38 11.62 -15.29 6.24
N THR A 39 12.58 -15.22 7.17
CA THR A 39 12.29 -15.12 8.61
C THR A 39 11.49 -13.86 8.93
N MET A 40 11.89 -12.70 8.40
CA MET A 40 11.16 -11.44 8.59
C MET A 40 9.72 -11.53 8.05
N ILE A 41 9.51 -12.17 6.90
CA ILE A 41 8.18 -12.41 6.31
C ILE A 41 7.34 -13.26 7.26
N ARG A 42 7.87 -14.39 7.75
CA ARG A 42 7.18 -15.25 8.71
C ARG A 42 6.77 -14.49 9.96
N ASP A 43 7.70 -13.73 10.53
CA ASP A 43 7.48 -13.02 11.78
C ASP A 43 6.46 -11.88 11.61
N PHE A 44 6.53 -11.15 10.49
CA PHE A 44 5.56 -10.11 10.19
C PHE A 44 4.17 -10.69 9.85
N ASP A 45 4.09 -11.82 9.14
CA ASP A 45 2.84 -12.54 8.89
C ASP A 45 2.11 -12.92 10.19
N VAL A 46 2.86 -13.22 11.26
CA VAL A 46 2.31 -13.55 12.58
C VAL A 46 1.85 -12.30 13.31
N CYS A 47 2.73 -11.30 13.45
CA CYS A 47 2.42 -10.12 14.28
C CYS A 47 1.49 -9.11 13.61
N ALA A 48 1.42 -9.05 12.27
CA ALA A 48 0.52 -8.16 11.54
C ALA A 48 -0.97 -8.52 11.69
N ARG A 49 -1.28 -9.75 12.09
CA ARG A 49 -2.67 -10.23 12.22
C ARG A 49 -3.33 -9.86 13.55
N THR A 50 -2.61 -9.21 14.46
CA THR A 50 -3.13 -8.82 15.77
C THR A 50 -3.93 -7.52 15.67
N ALA A 51 -4.66 -7.19 16.74
CA ALA A 51 -5.36 -5.91 16.85
C ALA A 51 -4.39 -4.70 16.96
N ASP A 52 -3.16 -4.94 17.44
CA ASP A 52 -2.10 -3.94 17.57
C ASP A 52 -0.79 -4.51 16.97
N PRO A 53 -0.60 -4.40 15.65
CA PRO A 53 0.60 -4.88 14.98
C PRO A 53 1.88 -4.21 15.50
N ALA A 54 1.81 -2.91 15.82
CA ALA A 54 2.96 -2.14 16.29
C ALA A 54 3.54 -2.75 17.57
N LYS A 55 2.68 -3.03 18.56
CA LYS A 55 3.09 -3.67 19.82
C LYS A 55 3.48 -5.14 19.65
N ALA A 56 2.73 -5.90 18.85
CA ALA A 56 2.98 -7.33 18.66
C ALA A 56 4.33 -7.61 17.97
N CYS A 57 4.70 -6.79 16.98
CA CYS A 57 5.90 -6.99 16.18
C CYS A 57 7.20 -6.69 16.94
N LEU A 58 7.15 -5.95 18.05
CA LEU A 58 8.32 -5.73 18.93
C LEU A 58 8.93 -7.04 19.46
N LYS A 59 8.09 -8.07 19.69
CA LYS A 59 8.55 -9.41 20.12
C LYS A 59 9.49 -10.07 19.10
N PHE A 60 9.32 -9.74 17.83
CA PHE A 60 10.12 -10.23 16.71
C PHE A 60 11.24 -9.25 16.31
N LYS A 61 11.50 -8.21 17.10
CA LYS A 61 12.46 -7.15 16.77
C LYS A 61 12.13 -6.46 15.43
N LEU A 62 10.85 -6.28 15.15
CA LEU A 62 10.35 -5.57 13.98
C LEU A 62 9.63 -4.27 14.40
N ASN A 63 9.98 -3.18 13.74
CA ASN A 63 9.32 -1.89 13.88
C ASN A 63 8.15 -1.81 12.89
N ALA A 64 6.98 -2.26 13.32
CA ALA A 64 5.77 -2.20 12.52
C ALA A 64 5.03 -0.86 12.69
N ARG A 65 4.57 -0.29 11.58
CA ARG A 65 3.76 0.94 11.55
C ARG A 65 3.00 1.08 10.25
N VAL A 66 2.04 2.00 10.23
CA VAL A 66 1.34 2.41 9.02
C VAL A 66 2.35 2.92 7.98
N TYR A 67 2.11 2.55 6.72
CA TYR A 67 2.81 3.09 5.56
C TYR A 67 1.79 3.85 4.71
N ASP A 68 2.12 5.08 4.35
CA ASP A 68 1.22 5.99 3.64
C ASP A 68 1.19 5.74 2.12
N ASN A 69 2.24 5.14 1.56
CA ASN A 69 2.48 5.07 0.12
C ASN A 69 2.41 6.45 -0.56
N ALA A 70 2.93 7.50 0.08
CA ALA A 70 2.83 8.87 -0.41
C ALA A 70 3.48 9.08 -1.79
N GLN A 71 4.50 8.28 -2.12
CA GLN A 71 5.20 8.32 -3.40
C GLN A 71 4.50 7.51 -4.51
N GLY A 72 3.41 6.79 -4.20
CA GLY A 72 2.68 5.99 -5.18
C GLY A 72 3.45 4.79 -5.73
N LEU A 73 4.47 4.30 -5.02
CA LEU A 73 5.31 3.17 -5.45
C LEU A 73 4.59 1.82 -5.39
N LEU A 74 3.54 1.74 -4.57
CA LEU A 74 2.65 0.59 -4.50
C LEU A 74 1.30 0.91 -5.15
N PRO A 75 0.55 -0.10 -5.62
CA PRO A 75 -0.77 0.12 -6.18
C PRO A 75 -1.73 0.76 -5.16
N PRO A 76 -2.76 1.49 -5.60
CA PRO A 76 -3.78 2.01 -4.71
C PRO A 76 -4.49 0.87 -3.96
N LEU A 77 -4.90 1.15 -2.71
CA LEU A 77 -5.65 0.21 -1.89
C LEU A 77 -7.09 0.11 -2.40
N GLY A 78 -7.57 -1.11 -2.68
CA GLY A 78 -8.92 -1.33 -3.22
C GLY A 78 -9.94 -1.93 -2.25
N GLY A 79 -9.56 -2.22 -1.00
CA GLY A 79 -10.42 -2.91 -0.02
C GLY A 79 -10.89 -2.02 1.13
N ILE A 80 -12.11 -2.24 1.62
CA ILE A 80 -12.63 -1.54 2.81
C ILE A 80 -11.74 -1.87 4.01
N GLY A 81 -11.24 -0.83 4.69
CA GLY A 81 -10.34 -0.99 5.85
C GLY A 81 -8.95 -1.52 5.51
N ALA A 82 -8.62 -1.68 4.23
CA ALA A 82 -7.27 -2.01 3.79
C ALA A 82 -6.34 -0.82 4.05
N GLN A 83 -5.18 -1.10 4.62
CA GLN A 83 -4.16 -0.11 4.88
C GLN A 83 -2.79 -0.75 4.66
N TYR A 84 -1.84 0.04 4.17
CA TYR A 84 -0.46 -0.43 4.13
C TYR A 84 0.16 -0.40 5.52
N TRP A 85 0.78 -1.52 5.87
CA TRP A 85 1.59 -1.66 7.08
C TRP A 85 2.99 -2.07 6.69
N ARG A 86 3.97 -1.30 7.15
CA ARG A 86 5.37 -1.65 6.98
C ARG A 86 5.95 -2.30 8.23
N ALA A 87 6.94 -3.15 8.03
CA ALA A 87 7.84 -3.61 9.07
C ALA A 87 9.28 -3.53 8.58
N SER A 88 10.18 -3.04 9.43
CA SER A 88 11.62 -3.10 9.21
C SER A 88 12.29 -3.65 10.47
N PRO A 89 13.49 -4.24 10.37
CA PRO A 89 14.25 -4.62 11.56
C PRO A 89 14.36 -3.46 12.56
N ALA A 90 14.43 -3.78 13.85
CA ALA A 90 14.56 -2.80 14.92
C ALA A 90 15.87 -1.99 14.87
N LEU A 91 16.86 -2.49 14.11
CA LEU A 91 18.10 -1.78 13.85
C LEU A 91 17.83 -0.48 13.09
N LEU A 92 18.24 0.64 13.67
CA LEU A 92 18.17 1.97 13.07
C LEU A 92 18.84 1.97 11.68
N GLY A 93 18.15 2.57 10.70
CA GLY A 93 18.67 2.71 9.35
C GLY A 93 18.68 1.44 8.51
N SER A 94 17.96 0.37 8.92
CA SER A 94 17.87 -0.84 8.09
C SER A 94 17.25 -0.51 6.73
N PRO A 95 17.95 -0.79 5.61
CA PRO A 95 17.44 -0.49 4.27
C PRO A 95 16.36 -1.47 3.82
N GLN A 96 16.31 -2.64 4.47
CA GLN A 96 15.33 -3.67 4.19
C GLN A 96 14.04 -3.48 4.97
N GLY A 97 12.94 -3.87 4.35
CA GLY A 97 11.63 -3.86 4.97
C GLY A 97 10.58 -4.60 4.16
N LEU A 98 9.44 -4.79 4.80
CA LEU A 98 8.23 -5.33 4.21
C LEU A 98 7.17 -4.26 4.20
N VAL A 99 6.26 -4.32 3.23
CA VAL A 99 5.01 -3.58 3.23
C VAL A 99 3.89 -4.54 2.87
N TYR A 100 2.88 -4.66 3.71
CA TYR A 100 1.72 -5.52 3.50
C TYR A 100 0.47 -4.67 3.29
N ASN A 101 -0.36 -5.07 2.33
CA ASN A 101 -1.75 -4.62 2.28
C ASN A 101 -2.53 -5.43 3.33
N LEU A 102 -2.92 -4.76 4.41
CA LEU A 102 -3.50 -5.37 5.60
C LEU A 102 -4.84 -4.72 5.94
N ALA A 103 -5.88 -5.52 6.10
CA ALA A 103 -7.15 -5.12 6.70
C ALA A 103 -7.17 -5.50 8.18
N VAL A 104 -6.77 -4.56 9.05
CA VAL A 104 -6.67 -4.81 10.51
C VAL A 104 -8.06 -5.12 11.07
N GLY A 105 -8.16 -6.18 11.87
CA GLY A 105 -9.42 -6.61 12.48
C GLY A 105 -10.39 -7.33 11.54
N ALA A 106 -10.02 -7.59 10.28
CA ALA A 106 -10.85 -8.35 9.35
C ALA A 106 -11.02 -9.81 9.81
N LYS A 107 -12.26 -10.32 9.73
CA LYS A 107 -12.55 -11.75 9.92
C LYS A 107 -12.12 -12.51 8.65
N GLY A 108 -11.02 -13.27 8.70
CA GLY A 108 -10.57 -14.09 7.57
C GLY A 108 -9.07 -13.96 7.27
N LYS A 109 -8.72 -13.77 5.99
CA LYS A 109 -7.33 -13.53 5.54
C LYS A 109 -7.08 -12.02 5.44
N PRO A 110 -6.52 -11.36 6.46
CA PRO A 110 -6.40 -9.89 6.47
C PRO A 110 -5.29 -9.36 5.56
N ILE A 111 -4.34 -10.20 5.14
CA ILE A 111 -3.21 -9.82 4.29
C ILE A 111 -3.54 -10.21 2.84
N SER A 112 -3.65 -9.23 1.95
CA SER A 112 -3.99 -9.45 0.54
C SER A 112 -2.78 -9.42 -0.38
N LYS A 113 -1.79 -8.58 -0.09
CA LYS A 113 -0.56 -8.41 -0.85
C LYS A 113 0.63 -8.20 0.08
N ARG A 114 1.80 -8.66 -0.36
CA ARG A 114 3.06 -8.55 0.38
C ARG A 114 4.14 -8.01 -0.55
N TYR A 115 4.88 -7.03 -0.07
CA TYR A 115 5.97 -6.39 -0.82
C TYR A 115 7.24 -6.39 0.01
N TYR A 116 8.38 -6.47 -0.67
CA TYR A 116 9.71 -6.33 -0.07
C TYR A 116 10.43 -5.14 -0.69
N THR A 117 11.17 -4.43 0.15
CA THR A 117 12.15 -3.40 -0.24
C THR A 117 13.50 -3.79 0.35
N GLY A 118 14.56 -3.59 -0.42
CA GLY A 118 15.95 -3.70 0.04
C GLY A 118 16.68 -2.35 0.10
N ASP A 119 16.03 -1.24 -0.27
CA ASP A 119 16.69 0.02 -0.63
C ASP A 119 16.12 1.27 0.08
N ASN A 120 15.67 1.12 1.33
CA ASN A 120 15.00 2.15 2.12
C ASN A 120 13.65 2.62 1.54
N PHE A 121 12.81 1.68 1.08
CA PHE A 121 11.46 1.97 0.56
C PHE A 121 11.48 2.83 -0.71
N LYS A 122 12.54 2.71 -1.53
CA LYS A 122 12.66 3.42 -2.82
C LYS A 122 12.14 2.59 -3.99
N ALA A 123 12.25 1.27 -3.90
CA ALA A 123 11.66 0.34 -4.86
C ALA A 123 11.12 -0.91 -4.14
N PHE A 124 10.18 -1.58 -4.81
CA PHE A 124 9.52 -2.76 -4.27
C PHE A 124 9.48 -3.90 -5.29
N CYS A 125 9.49 -5.11 -4.77
CA CYS A 125 9.04 -6.29 -5.49
C CYS A 125 7.84 -6.91 -4.76
N GLU A 126 6.95 -7.58 -5.50
CA GLU A 126 5.84 -8.33 -4.93
C GLU A 126 6.31 -9.72 -4.50
N ILE A 127 6.06 -10.08 -3.24
CA ILE A 127 6.32 -11.42 -2.72
C ILE A 127 5.13 -12.29 -3.14
N ALA A 128 5.41 -13.39 -3.84
CA ALA A 128 4.37 -14.33 -4.27
C ALA A 128 3.44 -14.73 -3.11
N GLY A 129 2.14 -14.61 -3.33
CA GLY A 129 1.14 -15.05 -2.37
C GLY A 129 1.17 -16.58 -2.22
N LYS A 130 1.12 -17.06 -0.98
CA LYS A 130 0.62 -18.40 -0.66
C LYS A 130 -0.83 -18.30 -0.22
#